data_AF-A0A1X4IEQ6-F1
#
_entry.id   AF-A0A1X4IEQ6-F1
#
_cell.length_a   1.000
_cell.length_b   1.000
_cell.length_c   1.000
_cell.angle_alpha   90.00
_cell.angle_beta   90.00
_cell.angle_gamma   90.00
#
_symmetry.space_group_name_H-M   'P 1'
#
loop_
_entity.id
_entity.type
_entity.pdbx_description
1 polymer ?
#
loop_
_entity_poly.entity_id
_entity_poly.type
_entity_poly.pdbx_seq_one_letter_code
_entity_poly.pdbx_strand_id
1 'polypeptide(L)'
;MVDTMALMDAFTRTSRVRGKTTGATSPAPVVLPADDEVLLDAPDDQLGPALVGAAAGDHTPAAELLAVTRRSGAWEHRDRYVRRLASFARSRPEWLDTWRTHDPRDPDGLLVDAQRAVDRAWDSPARVELLREVSPLITA
;
A
#
# COMPACT_ATOMS: atom_id res chain seq x y z
N MET A 1 -12.78 1.60 -47.49
CA MET A 1 -11.78 2.66 -47.76
C MET A 1 -12.09 3.77 -46.76
N VAL A 2 -11.66 3.65 -45.49
CA VAL A 2 -10.33 4.02 -44.93
C VAL A 2 -10.06 5.50 -45.28
N ASP A 3 -10.03 6.46 -44.35
CA ASP A 3 -9.18 6.52 -43.16
C ASP A 3 -9.79 7.29 -41.96
N THR A 4 -9.59 6.71 -40.78
CA THR A 4 -9.67 7.32 -39.46
C THR A 4 -8.23 7.60 -39.01
N MET A 5 -7.83 8.86 -38.85
CA MET A 5 -6.69 9.34 -38.04
C MET A 5 -6.59 10.87 -38.25
N ALA A 6 -6.23 11.74 -37.30
CA ALA A 6 -5.32 11.62 -36.17
C ALA A 6 -5.88 12.44 -34.97
N LEU A 7 -5.88 11.89 -33.75
CA LEU A 7 -4.76 11.85 -32.79
C LEU A 7 -4.27 13.25 -32.38
N MET A 8 -4.77 13.68 -31.22
CA MET A 8 -4.37 14.87 -30.49
C MET A 8 -2.99 14.64 -29.85
N ASP A 9 -1.92 15.11 -30.50
CA ASP A 9 -0.60 15.23 -29.90
C ASP A 9 -0.49 16.56 -29.15
N ALA A 10 -1.11 16.63 -27.97
CA ALA A 10 -0.94 17.72 -27.05
C ALA A 10 -0.50 17.14 -25.71
N PHE A 11 0.82 17.03 -25.48
CA PHE A 11 1.50 17.31 -24.20
C PHE A 11 2.99 16.92 -24.22
N THR A 12 3.74 17.17 -25.31
CA THR A 12 5.21 17.09 -25.26
C THR A 12 5.80 18.39 -24.72
N ARG A 13 5.78 18.54 -23.39
CA ARG A 13 6.56 19.57 -22.71
C ARG A 13 8.05 19.21 -22.82
N THR A 14 8.74 19.81 -23.79
CA THR A 14 10.19 19.73 -23.92
C THR A 14 10.86 20.50 -22.76
N SER A 15 11.37 19.75 -21.79
CA SER A 15 12.33 20.25 -20.80
C SER A 15 13.63 20.60 -21.51
N ARG A 16 13.96 21.90 -21.59
CA ARG A 16 15.27 22.34 -22.08
C ARG A 16 16.31 22.05 -21.01
N VAL A 17 17.17 21.07 -21.24
CA VAL A 17 18.38 20.86 -20.42
C VAL A 17 19.36 21.99 -20.71
N ARG A 18 19.51 22.92 -19.76
CA ARG A 18 20.62 23.88 -19.75
C ARG A 18 21.74 23.31 -18.89
N GLY A 19 22.81 22.89 -19.55
CA GLY A 19 23.98 22.31 -18.89
C GLY A 19 24.74 23.30 -18.00
N LYS A 20 25.40 22.76 -16.98
CA LYS A 20 26.62 23.35 -16.39
C LYS A 20 27.54 22.24 -15.90
N THR A 21 28.51 21.89 -16.74
CA THR A 21 29.74 21.21 -16.37
C THR A 21 30.60 22.18 -15.57
N THR A 22 30.74 21.96 -14.26
CA THR A 22 31.85 22.52 -13.48
C THR A 22 32.33 21.46 -12.51
N GLY A 23 33.59 21.07 -12.67
CA GLY A 23 34.25 20.02 -11.92
C GLY A 23 34.17 20.23 -10.41
N ALA A 24 33.61 19.23 -9.75
CA ALA A 24 33.83 18.93 -8.35
C ALA A 24 34.02 17.40 -8.30
N THR A 25 35.02 16.95 -7.55
CA THR A 25 35.31 15.53 -7.31
C THR A 25 34.01 14.80 -6.97
N SER A 26 33.53 13.99 -7.92
CA SER A 26 32.26 13.27 -7.73
C SER A 26 32.41 12.29 -6.56
N PRO A 27 31.48 12.29 -5.59
CA PRO A 27 31.27 11.10 -4.78
C PRO A 27 30.98 9.94 -5.73
N ALA A 28 31.41 8.72 -5.38
CA ALA A 28 31.17 7.51 -6.17
C ALA A 28 29.72 7.53 -6.70
N PRO A 29 29.49 7.27 -8.01
CA PRO A 29 28.15 7.37 -8.56
C PRO A 29 27.27 6.37 -7.83
N VAL A 30 26.32 6.88 -7.04
CA VAL A 30 25.15 6.09 -6.65
C VAL A 30 24.46 5.79 -7.97
N VAL A 31 24.63 4.56 -8.45
CA VAL A 31 23.93 4.09 -9.65
C VAL A 31 22.48 3.95 -9.25
N LEU A 32 21.71 5.01 -9.51
CA LEU A 32 20.26 4.95 -9.44
C LEU A 32 19.77 4.19 -10.68
N PRO A 33 18.73 3.35 -10.54
CA PRO A 33 18.11 2.70 -11.68
C PRO A 33 17.65 3.75 -12.70
N ALA A 34 17.66 3.37 -13.97
CA ALA A 34 17.12 4.23 -15.02
C ALA A 34 15.60 4.41 -14.83
N ASP A 35 15.04 5.52 -15.34
CA ASP A 35 13.62 5.84 -15.13
C ASP A 35 12.67 4.74 -15.63
N ASP A 36 13.07 3.97 -16.64
CA ASP A 36 12.34 2.84 -17.22
C ASP A 36 12.49 1.52 -16.43
N GLU A 37 13.47 1.44 -15.53
CA GLU A 37 13.66 0.32 -14.60
C GLU A 37 12.89 0.53 -13.28
N VAL A 38 12.40 1.75 -13.01
CA VAL A 38 11.60 2.08 -11.83
C VAL A 38 10.13 1.77 -12.09
N LEU A 39 9.67 0.64 -11.57
CA LEU A 39 8.24 0.29 -11.59
C LEU A 39 7.54 0.82 -10.33
N LEU A 40 6.59 1.74 -10.52
CA LEU A 40 5.64 2.13 -9.49
C LEU A 40 4.66 0.98 -9.22
N ASP A 41 4.43 0.67 -7.96
CA ASP A 41 3.55 -0.43 -7.51
C ASP A 41 3.93 -1.81 -8.07
N ALA A 42 5.24 -2.09 -8.16
CA ALA A 42 5.72 -3.42 -8.49
C ALA A 42 5.03 -4.49 -7.60
N PRO A 43 4.56 -5.60 -8.20
CA PRO A 43 3.91 -6.66 -7.43
C PRO A 43 4.89 -7.20 -6.38
N ASP A 44 4.44 -7.24 -5.13
CA ASP A 44 5.17 -7.92 -4.08
C ASP A 44 4.75 -9.39 -4.01
N ASP A 45 5.72 -10.27 -4.19
CA ASP A 45 5.52 -11.72 -4.20
C ASP A 45 5.41 -12.32 -2.78
N GLN A 46 5.79 -11.56 -1.73
CA GLN A 46 5.82 -12.07 -0.36
C GLN A 46 4.43 -12.20 0.27
N LEU A 47 3.53 -11.29 -0.05
CA LEU A 47 2.18 -11.31 0.51
C LEU A 47 1.29 -12.44 -0.05
N GLY A 48 1.53 -12.86 -1.30
CA GLY A 48 0.71 -13.87 -1.98
C GLY A 48 0.54 -15.17 -1.18
N PRO A 49 1.64 -15.85 -0.78
CA PRO A 49 1.59 -17.05 0.04
C PRO A 49 0.85 -16.84 1.38
N ALA A 50 0.99 -15.68 2.00
CA ALA A 50 0.30 -15.38 3.25
C ALA A 50 -1.22 -15.30 3.07
N LEU A 51 -1.69 -14.71 1.96
CA LEU A 51 -3.11 -14.67 1.62
C LEU A 51 -3.67 -16.05 1.25
N VAL A 52 -2.86 -16.90 0.61
CA VAL A 52 -3.25 -18.29 0.32
C VAL A 52 -3.42 -19.09 1.62
N GLY A 53 -2.48 -18.97 2.56
CA GLY A 53 -2.61 -19.56 3.89
C GLY A 53 -3.85 -19.05 4.63
N ALA A 54 -4.06 -17.74 4.61
CA ALA A 54 -5.24 -17.12 5.21
C ALA A 54 -6.55 -17.62 4.58
N ALA A 55 -6.56 -17.84 3.26
CA ALA A 55 -7.71 -18.41 2.56
C ALA A 55 -8.02 -19.86 2.98
N ALA A 56 -7.02 -20.60 3.45
CA ALA A 56 -7.15 -21.93 4.04
C ALA A 56 -7.44 -21.89 5.56
N GLY A 57 -7.54 -20.70 6.16
CA GLY A 57 -7.77 -20.52 7.60
C GLY A 57 -6.49 -20.48 8.45
N ASP A 58 -5.31 -20.62 7.84
CA ASP A 58 -4.03 -20.56 8.54
C ASP A 58 -3.52 -19.11 8.64
N HIS A 59 -3.31 -18.63 9.86
CA HIS A 59 -2.78 -17.30 10.12
C HIS A 59 -1.25 -17.26 10.25
N THR A 60 -0.61 -18.42 10.37
CA THR A 60 0.83 -18.55 10.62
C THR A 60 1.67 -17.84 9.55
N PRO A 61 1.42 -18.01 8.23
CA PRO A 61 2.22 -17.34 7.20
C PRO A 61 2.12 -15.80 7.27
N ALA A 62 0.95 -15.27 7.62
CA ALA A 62 0.74 -13.83 7.80
C ALA A 62 1.47 -13.32 9.05
N ALA A 63 1.38 -14.04 10.16
CA ALA A 63 2.09 -13.72 11.39
C ALA A 63 3.61 -13.70 11.17
N GLU A 64 4.15 -14.72 10.49
CA GLU A 64 5.58 -14.80 10.17
C GLU A 64 6.05 -13.65 9.28
N LEU A 65 5.31 -13.34 8.21
CA LEU A 65 5.60 -12.22 7.32
C LEU A 65 5.64 -10.88 8.07
N LEU A 66 4.62 -10.62 8.90
CA LEU A 66 4.57 -9.41 9.72
C LEU A 66 5.69 -9.38 10.77
N ALA A 67 6.00 -10.51 11.40
CA ALA A 67 7.11 -10.58 12.35
C ALA A 67 8.47 -10.30 11.68
N VAL A 68 8.69 -10.78 10.44
CA VAL A 68 9.89 -10.45 9.65
C VAL A 68 9.98 -8.95 9.41
N THR A 69 8.92 -8.31 8.90
CA THR A 69 8.93 -6.87 8.63
C THR A 69 9.17 -6.02 9.88
N ARG A 70 8.65 -6.46 11.04
CA ARG A 70 8.89 -5.81 12.34
C ARG A 70 10.34 -5.95 12.79
N ARG A 71 10.95 -7.11 12.63
CA ARG A 71 12.37 -7.35 13.00
C ARG A 71 13.34 -6.62 12.09
N SER A 72 13.05 -6.51 10.79
CA SER A 72 13.90 -5.83 9.82
C SER A 72 13.66 -4.32 9.76
N GLY A 73 12.61 -3.79 10.40
CA GLY A 73 12.23 -2.39 10.31
C GLY A 73 11.68 -2.00 8.93
N ALA A 74 11.14 -2.95 8.17
CA ALA A 74 10.54 -2.73 6.86
C ALA A 74 9.12 -2.14 6.98
N TRP A 75 9.02 -0.94 7.55
CA TRP A 75 7.74 -0.32 7.95
C TRP A 75 6.78 -0.09 6.78
N GLU A 76 7.29 0.26 5.60
CA GLU A 76 6.46 0.47 4.41
C GLU A 76 5.81 -0.84 3.94
N HIS A 77 6.59 -1.93 3.87
CA HIS A 77 6.07 -3.26 3.56
C HIS A 77 5.07 -3.72 4.60
N ARG A 78 5.40 -3.53 5.89
CA ARG A 78 4.51 -3.88 7.00
C ARG A 78 3.16 -3.20 6.87
N ASP A 79 3.14 -1.90 6.64
CA ASP A 79 1.91 -1.13 6.50
C ASP A 79 1.09 -1.58 5.28
N ARG A 80 1.75 -1.78 4.12
CA ARG A 80 1.09 -2.31 2.91
C ARG A 80 0.46 -3.68 3.16
N TYR A 81 1.17 -4.60 3.80
CA TYR A 81 0.69 -5.95 4.09
C TYR A 81 -0.47 -5.91 5.09
N VAL A 82 -0.36 -5.13 6.16
CA VAL A 82 -1.43 -4.96 7.16
C VAL A 82 -2.71 -4.45 6.52
N ARG A 83 -2.63 -3.42 5.67
CA ARG A 83 -3.82 -2.90 4.95
C ARG A 83 -4.49 -3.97 4.10
N ARG A 84 -3.71 -4.79 3.39
CA ARG A 84 -4.26 -5.86 2.55
C ARG A 84 -4.84 -7.02 3.37
N LEU A 85 -4.17 -7.42 4.46
CA LEU A 85 -4.65 -8.46 5.38
C LEU A 85 -5.91 -8.00 6.14
N ALA A 86 -6.00 -6.73 6.53
CA ALA A 86 -7.19 -6.16 7.17
C ALA A 86 -8.39 -6.15 6.22
N SER A 87 -8.17 -5.79 4.95
CA SER A 87 -9.17 -5.90 3.90
C SER A 87 -9.65 -7.35 3.73
N PHE A 88 -8.73 -8.33 3.75
CA PHE A 88 -9.09 -9.76 3.73
C PHE A 88 -9.91 -10.16 4.97
N ALA A 89 -9.47 -9.78 6.17
CA ALA A 89 -10.16 -10.06 7.43
C ALA A 89 -11.54 -9.40 7.53
N ARG A 90 -11.78 -8.32 6.80
CA ARG A 90 -13.12 -7.72 6.70
C ARG A 90 -14.07 -8.62 5.91
N SER A 91 -13.58 -9.27 4.85
CA SER A 91 -14.38 -10.22 4.04
C SER A 91 -14.51 -11.60 4.69
N ARG A 92 -13.55 -11.99 5.54
CA ARG A 92 -13.50 -13.26 6.26
C ARG A 92 -13.13 -13.01 7.74
N PRO A 93 -14.07 -12.52 8.57
CA PRO A 93 -13.79 -12.16 9.95
C PRO A 93 -13.34 -13.35 10.81
N GLU A 94 -13.82 -14.55 10.51
CA GLU A 94 -13.51 -15.78 11.24
C GLU A 94 -12.02 -16.13 11.24
N TRP A 95 -11.30 -15.75 10.17
CA TRP A 95 -9.86 -15.99 10.07
C TRP A 95 -9.10 -15.18 11.13
N LEU A 96 -9.42 -13.88 11.26
CA LEU A 96 -8.79 -13.03 12.26
C LEU A 96 -9.29 -13.39 13.67
N ASP A 97 -10.56 -13.70 13.84
CA ASP A 97 -11.11 -14.09 15.14
C ASP A 97 -10.45 -15.39 15.66
N THR A 98 -10.16 -16.35 14.78
CA THR A 98 -9.41 -17.57 15.10
C THR A 98 -7.98 -17.23 15.54
N TRP A 99 -7.27 -16.39 14.79
CA TRP A 99 -5.94 -15.91 15.17
C TRP A 99 -5.96 -15.25 16.55
N ARG A 100 -6.88 -14.31 16.78
CA ARG A 100 -7.02 -13.58 18.05
C ARG A 100 -7.43 -14.48 19.23
N THR A 101 -8.12 -15.58 18.96
CA THR A 101 -8.46 -16.58 19.98
C THR A 101 -7.25 -17.43 20.34
N HIS A 102 -6.47 -17.83 19.33
CA HIS A 102 -5.27 -18.66 19.51
C HIS A 102 -4.14 -17.88 20.22
N ASP A 103 -3.89 -16.63 19.80
CA ASP A 103 -2.96 -15.73 20.48
C ASP A 103 -3.56 -14.32 20.67
N PRO A 104 -4.22 -14.07 21.82
CA PRO A 104 -4.82 -12.78 22.12
C PRO A 104 -3.82 -11.63 22.30
N ARG A 105 -2.52 -11.92 22.45
CA ARG A 105 -1.49 -10.90 22.71
C ARG A 105 -0.48 -10.78 21.58
N ASP A 106 -0.65 -11.54 20.50
CA ASP A 106 0.16 -11.39 19.31
C ASP A 106 0.08 -9.94 18.77
N PRO A 107 1.21 -9.22 18.72
CA PRO A 107 1.24 -7.84 18.26
C PRO A 107 0.84 -7.70 16.78
N ASP A 108 1.12 -8.73 15.97
CA ASP A 108 0.87 -8.71 14.54
C ASP A 108 -0.65 -8.86 14.26
N GLY A 109 -1.33 -9.78 14.93
CA GLY A 109 -2.79 -9.92 14.89
C GLY A 109 -3.54 -8.73 15.49
N LEU A 110 -3.02 -8.10 16.56
CA LEU A 110 -3.58 -6.86 17.11
C LEU A 110 -3.53 -5.71 16.10
N LEU A 111 -2.43 -5.58 15.36
CA LEU A 111 -2.26 -4.53 14.36
C LEU A 111 -3.23 -4.70 13.19
N VAL A 112 -3.44 -5.93 12.72
CA VAL A 112 -4.42 -6.24 11.66
C VAL A 112 -5.84 -5.91 12.12
N ASP A 113 -6.21 -6.23 13.36
CA ASP A 113 -7.53 -5.91 13.91
C ASP A 113 -7.74 -4.38 14.05
N ALA A 114 -6.71 -3.66 14.50
CA ALA A 114 -6.75 -2.20 14.57
C ALA A 114 -6.97 -1.57 13.18
N GLN A 115 -6.24 -2.03 12.16
CA GLN A 115 -6.44 -1.54 10.79
C GLN A 115 -7.85 -1.87 10.27
N ARG A 116 -8.37 -3.08 10.54
CA ARG A 116 -9.75 -3.46 10.18
C ARG A 116 -10.78 -2.54 10.81
N ALA A 117 -10.58 -2.15 12.07
CA ALA A 117 -11.44 -1.22 12.78
C ALA A 117 -11.40 0.19 12.17
N VAL A 118 -10.21 0.67 11.79
CA VAL A 118 -10.04 1.95 11.07
C VAL A 118 -10.77 1.93 9.74
N ASP A 119 -10.58 0.89 8.92
CA ASP A 119 -11.24 0.75 7.62
C ASP A 119 -12.77 0.77 7.77
N ARG A 120 -13.30 0.06 8.77
CA ARG A 120 -14.73 0.05 9.09
C ARG A 120 -15.24 1.44 9.50
N ALA A 121 -14.48 2.17 10.30
CA ALA A 121 -14.87 3.51 10.73
C ALA A 121 -14.87 4.52 9.56
N TRP A 122 -13.93 4.36 8.61
CA TRP A 122 -13.82 5.24 7.45
C TRP A 122 -14.98 5.09 6.47
N ASP A 123 -15.48 3.85 6.31
CA ASP A 123 -16.64 3.52 5.48
C ASP A 123 -17.99 3.78 6.19
N SER A 124 -17.97 4.25 7.44
CA SER A 124 -19.19 4.43 8.24
C SER A 124 -20.07 5.55 7.68
N PRO A 125 -21.39 5.32 7.51
CA PRO A 125 -22.34 6.37 7.16
C PRO A 125 -22.34 7.53 8.16
N ALA A 126 -22.07 7.26 9.43
CA ALA A 126 -21.96 8.30 10.46
C ALA A 126 -20.83 9.29 10.16
N ARG A 127 -19.71 8.82 9.60
CA ARG A 127 -18.63 9.70 9.14
C ARG A 127 -19.09 10.56 7.98
N VAL A 128 -19.84 10.00 7.03
CA VAL A 128 -20.37 10.76 5.89
C VAL A 128 -21.31 11.87 6.36
N GLU A 129 -22.16 11.60 7.35
CA GLU A 129 -23.07 12.60 7.89
C GLU A 129 -22.32 13.74 8.59
N LEU A 130 -21.33 13.42 9.43
CA LEU A 130 -20.46 14.42 10.04
C LEU A 130 -19.72 15.28 8.99
N LEU A 131 -19.29 14.67 7.89
CA LEU A 131 -18.63 15.40 6.80
C LEU A 131 -19.59 16.35 6.06
N ARG A 132 -20.88 16.02 5.96
CA ARG A 132 -21.89 16.91 5.36
C ARG A 132 -22.13 18.14 6.22
N GLU A 133 -22.16 17.98 7.55
CA GLU A 133 -22.33 19.09 8.49
C GLU A 133 -21.20 20.12 8.40
N VAL A 134 -19.95 19.67 8.20
CA VAL A 134 -18.77 20.54 8.11
C VAL A 134 -18.48 21.07 6.70
N SER A 135 -19.06 20.47 5.65
CA SER A 135 -18.84 20.86 4.25
C SER A 135 -19.01 22.37 3.99
N PRO A 136 -20.07 23.05 4.50
CA PRO A 136 -20.24 24.49 4.30
C PRO A 136 -19.10 25.36 4.84
N LEU A 137 -18.37 24.90 5.86
CA LEU A 137 -17.24 25.64 6.46
C LEU A 137 -15.96 25.55 5.61
N ILE A 138 -15.86 24.54 4.74
CA ILE A 138 -14.69 24.28 3.90
C ILE A 138 -14.88 24.89 2.51
N THR A 139 -16.12 24.97 2.02
CA THR A 139 -16.44 25.47 0.67
C THR A 139 -16.75 26.98 0.61
N ALA A 140 -16.78 27.67 1.76
CA ALA A 140 -16.98 29.12 1.85
C ALA A 140 -15.66 29.88 1.67
#